data_AF-A0A9D6URT3-F1
#
_entry.id   AF-A0A9D6URT3-F1
#
_cell.length_a   1.000
_cell.length_b   1.000
_cell.length_c   1.000
_cell.angle_alpha   90.00
_cell.angle_beta   90.00
_cell.angle_gamma   90.00
#
_symmetry.space_group_name_H-M   'P 1'
#
loop_
_entity.id
_entity.type
_entity.pdbx_description
1 polymer ?
#
loop_
_entity_poly.entity_id
_entity_poly.type
_entity_poly.pdbx_seq_one_letter_code
_entity_poly.pdbx_strand_id
1 'polypeptide(L)'
;MSEKVTTLHPPLPPVSKWLPVIAIAWLVPGGGHFYLKRTYRGLILSGCTVVMFLLGIMMRGYLFQPMTGDLLTTLIYVGGYIANMSTGLLYILAKMFGYDAPDVAGHTVDYGTKFLAAAGLFNLLAIVDAFEIAAGRKE
;
A
#
# COMPACT_ATOMS: atom_id res chain seq x y z
N MET A 1 22.70 -37.03 18.42
CA MET A 1 22.02 -35.74 18.70
C MET A 1 21.86 -35.04 17.37
N SER A 2 20.69 -35.18 16.71
CA SER A 2 20.47 -34.63 15.37
C SER A 2 20.33 -33.12 15.49
N GLU A 3 21.27 -32.40 14.89
CA GLU A 3 21.25 -30.96 14.72
C GLU A 3 19.97 -30.60 13.96
N LYS A 4 18.98 -30.04 14.66
CA LYS A 4 17.82 -29.43 14.01
C LYS A 4 18.37 -28.29 13.17
N VAL A 5 18.46 -28.52 11.86
CA VAL A 5 18.71 -27.46 10.88
C VAL A 5 17.61 -26.43 11.10
N THR A 6 17.96 -25.31 11.73
CA THR A 6 17.08 -24.16 11.91
C THR A 6 16.86 -23.58 10.53
N THR A 7 15.84 -24.06 9.83
CA THR A 7 15.43 -23.49 8.55
C THR A 7 14.99 -22.06 8.82
N LEU A 8 15.78 -21.08 8.36
CA LEU A 8 15.53 -19.64 8.55
C LEU A 8 14.15 -19.21 7.99
N HIS A 9 13.58 -20.00 7.08
CA HIS A 9 12.24 -19.82 6.55
C HIS A 9 11.48 -21.15 6.58
N PRO A 10 10.43 -21.29 7.42
CA PRO A 10 9.54 -22.43 7.32
C PRO A 10 8.90 -22.46 5.90
N PRO A 11 8.57 -23.66 5.39
CA PRO A 11 7.90 -23.79 4.10
C PRO A 11 6.61 -22.96 4.10
N LEU A 12 6.36 -22.24 3.01
CA LEU A 12 5.20 -21.35 2.89
C LEU A 12 3.91 -22.14 3.16
N PRO A 13 2.99 -21.63 3.99
CA PRO A 13 1.70 -22.27 4.15
C PRO A 13 0.93 -22.27 2.82
N PRO A 14 -0.08 -23.15 2.68
CA PRO A 14 -0.91 -23.22 1.48
C PRO A 14 -1.45 -21.84 1.11
N VAL A 15 -1.50 -21.56 -0.20
CA VAL A 15 -1.94 -20.26 -0.77
C VAL A 15 -3.28 -19.79 -0.20
N SER A 16 -4.18 -20.72 0.09
CA SER A 16 -5.50 -20.46 0.68
C SER A 16 -5.45 -19.76 2.05
N LYS A 17 -4.34 -19.86 2.80
CA LYS A 17 -4.22 -19.23 4.13
C LYS A 17 -3.82 -17.75 4.07
N TRP A 18 -2.96 -17.37 3.14
CA TRP A 18 -2.40 -16.01 3.09
C TRP A 18 -2.99 -15.16 1.96
N LEU A 19 -3.48 -15.76 0.88
CA LEU A 19 -4.06 -15.01 -0.25
C LEU A 19 -5.27 -14.15 0.16
N PRO A 20 -6.24 -14.64 0.97
CA PRO A 20 -7.35 -13.82 1.42
C PRO A 20 -6.88 -12.63 2.27
N VAL A 21 -5.82 -12.81 3.07
CA VAL A 21 -5.25 -11.75 3.91
C VAL A 21 -4.67 -10.64 3.05
N ILE A 22 -3.90 -10.99 2.02
CA ILE A 22 -3.35 -10.03 1.06
C ILE A 22 -4.46 -9.29 0.33
N ALA A 23 -5.48 -10.00 -0.17
CA ALA A 23 -6.59 -9.40 -0.90
C ALA A 23 -7.36 -8.38 -0.04
N ILE A 24 -7.64 -8.73 1.23
CA ILE A 24 -8.31 -7.83 2.18
C ILE A 24 -7.42 -6.64 2.55
N ALA A 25 -6.12 -6.88 2.79
CA ALA A 25 -5.16 -5.82 3.11
C ALA A 25 -4.94 -4.84 1.96
N TRP A 26 -4.99 -5.34 0.72
CA TRP A 26 -4.91 -4.50 -0.46
C TRP A 26 -6.19 -3.69 -0.66
N LEU A 27 -7.36 -4.33 -0.57
CA LEU A 27 -8.63 -3.64 -0.80
C LEU A 27 -8.90 -2.57 0.26
N VAL A 28 -8.80 -2.92 1.54
CA VAL A 28 -9.01 -1.98 2.65
C VAL A 28 -7.68 -1.72 3.30
N PRO A 29 -7.19 -0.46 3.35
CA PRO A 29 -5.96 -0.15 4.04
C PRO A 29 -5.96 -0.66 5.47
N GLY A 30 -4.98 -1.49 5.83
CA GLY A 30 -4.88 -2.16 7.14
C GLY A 30 -5.87 -3.33 7.38
N GLY A 31 -6.69 -3.69 6.39
CA GLY A 31 -7.71 -4.75 6.46
C GLY A 31 -7.18 -6.12 6.86
N GLY A 32 -5.99 -6.50 6.39
CA GLY A 32 -5.37 -7.79 6.72
C GLY A 32 -5.09 -7.95 8.21
N HIS A 33 -4.75 -6.87 8.91
CA HIS A 33 -4.51 -6.91 10.36
C HIS A 33 -5.80 -7.04 11.16
N PHE A 34 -6.90 -6.45 10.68
CA PHE A 34 -8.22 -6.67 11.28
C PHE A 34 -8.65 -8.13 11.12
N TYR A 35 -8.42 -8.73 9.95
CA TYR A 35 -8.70 -10.15 9.71
C TYR A 35 -7.87 -11.07 10.62
N LEU A 36 -6.60 -10.72 10.85
CA LEU A 36 -5.70 -11.45 11.75
C LEU A 36 -5.88 -11.12 13.25
N LYS A 37 -6.95 -10.39 13.63
CA LYS A 37 -7.24 -9.94 15.01
C LYS A 37 -6.14 -9.09 15.68
N ARG A 38 -5.19 -8.55 14.91
CA ARG A 38 -4.12 -7.64 15.37
C ARG A 38 -4.56 -6.19 15.16
N THR A 39 -5.65 -5.80 15.82
CA THR A 39 -6.37 -4.53 15.58
C THR A 39 -5.53 -3.28 15.79
N TYR A 40 -4.62 -3.26 16.77
CA TYR A 40 -3.76 -2.11 17.05
C TYR A 40 -2.84 -1.76 15.87
N ARG A 41 -2.16 -2.75 15.28
CA ARG A 41 -1.29 -2.53 14.11
C ARG A 41 -2.09 -2.09 12.90
N GLY A 42 -3.25 -2.74 12.68
CA GLY A 42 -4.20 -2.38 11.64
C GLY A 42 -4.65 -0.93 11.74
N LEU A 43 -5.01 -0.47 12.94
CA LEU A 43 -5.53 0.88 13.18
C LEU A 43 -4.47 1.96 12.95
N ILE A 44 -3.23 1.73 13.38
CA ILE A 44 -2.13 2.68 13.15
C ILE A 44 -1.80 2.76 11.65
N LEU A 45 -1.60 1.62 10.98
CA LEU A 45 -1.20 1.61 9.57
C LEU A 45 -2.32 2.14 8.66
N SER A 46 -3.57 1.74 8.92
CA SER A 46 -4.73 2.29 8.21
C SER A 46 -4.90 3.78 8.48
N GLY A 47 -4.78 4.22 9.74
CA GLY A 47 -4.89 5.62 10.13
C GLY A 47 -3.84 6.49 9.44
N CYS A 48 -2.57 6.10 9.50
CA CYS A 48 -1.48 6.80 8.80
C CYS A 48 -1.74 6.86 7.29
N THR A 49 -2.12 5.74 6.68
CA THR A 49 -2.40 5.66 5.23
C THR A 49 -3.55 6.58 4.83
N VAL A 50 -4.65 6.56 5.57
CA VAL A 50 -5.84 7.39 5.30
C VAL A 50 -5.50 8.87 5.49
N VAL A 51 -4.81 9.24 6.57
CA VAL A 51 -4.42 10.64 6.82
C VAL A 51 -3.52 11.15 5.70
N MET A 52 -2.48 10.40 5.32
CA MET A 52 -1.60 10.80 4.21
C MET A 52 -2.36 10.92 2.89
N PHE A 53 -3.26 9.97 2.60
CA PHE A 53 -4.07 10.02 1.39
C PHE A 53 -4.98 11.26 1.35
N LEU A 54 -5.69 11.53 2.45
CA LEU A 54 -6.58 12.69 2.57
C LEU A 54 -5.80 14.01 2.44
N LEU A 55 -4.65 14.12 3.10
CA LEU A 55 -3.77 15.29 2.94
C LEU A 55 -3.31 15.44 1.48
N GLY A 56 -2.95 14.34 0.83
CA GLY A 56 -2.59 14.33 -0.59
C GLY A 56 -3.70 14.87 -1.50
N ILE A 57 -4.94 14.41 -1.28
CA ILE A 57 -6.13 14.90 -2.01
C ILE A 57 -6.42 16.38 -1.70
N MET A 58 -6.37 16.79 -0.43
CA MET A 58 -6.60 18.18 -0.01
C MET A 58 -5.58 19.15 -0.61
N MET A 59 -4.34 18.70 -0.78
CA MET A 59 -3.26 19.45 -1.41
C MET A 59 -3.31 19.40 -2.95
N ARG A 60 -4.35 18.79 -3.53
CA ARG A 60 -4.54 18.58 -4.97
C ARG A 60 -3.38 17.84 -5.61
N GLY A 61 -2.84 16.84 -4.92
CA GLY A 61 -1.77 15.98 -5.43
C GLY A 61 -2.19 15.21 -6.67
N TYR A 62 -1.24 15.00 -7.59
CA TYR A 62 -1.46 14.26 -8.82
C TYR A 62 -1.50 12.75 -8.55
N LEU A 63 -2.53 12.08 -9.08
CA LEU A 63 -2.51 10.63 -9.19
C LEU A 63 -1.75 10.25 -10.45
N PHE A 64 -0.54 9.70 -10.27
CA PHE A 64 0.29 9.16 -11.33
C PHE A 64 -0.53 8.34 -12.33
N GLN A 65 -0.27 8.58 -13.61
CA GLN A 65 -0.75 7.75 -14.70
C GLN A 65 0.46 7.04 -15.33
N PRO A 66 0.30 5.79 -15.79
CA PRO A 66 1.42 5.06 -16.37
C PRO A 66 1.89 5.77 -17.65
N MET A 67 3.11 6.30 -17.59
CA MET A 67 3.81 6.91 -18.71
C MET A 67 5.16 6.23 -18.86
N THR A 68 5.48 5.86 -20.10
CA THR A 68 6.74 5.19 -20.45
C THR A 68 7.59 6.11 -21.30
N GLY A 69 8.90 6.13 -21.03
CA GLY A 69 9.88 6.96 -21.73
C GLY A 69 11.28 6.45 -21.47
N ASP A 70 12.16 7.29 -20.96
CA ASP A 70 13.43 6.85 -20.38
C ASP A 70 13.23 6.08 -19.06
N LEU A 71 14.29 5.44 -18.56
CA LEU A 71 14.23 4.59 -17.37
C LEU A 71 13.70 5.36 -16.14
N LEU A 72 14.14 6.60 -15.95
CA LEU A 72 13.75 7.39 -14.79
C LEU A 72 12.28 7.78 -14.86
N THR A 73 11.81 8.28 -16.01
CA THR A 73 10.38 8.58 -16.24
C THR A 73 9.52 7.35 -16.02
N THR A 74 9.89 6.22 -16.61
CA THR A 74 9.14 4.97 -16.46
C THR A 74 9.07 4.54 -14.99
N LEU A 75 10.19 4.60 -14.27
CA LEU A 75 10.23 4.24 -12.84
C LEU A 75 9.35 5.15 -11.98
N ILE A 76 9.39 6.46 -12.22
CA ILE A 76 8.61 7.45 -11.46
C ILE A 76 7.11 7.28 -11.73
N TYR A 77 6.70 7.26 -12.99
CA TYR A 77 5.28 7.27 -13.34
C TYR A 77 4.61 5.91 -13.15
N VAL A 78 5.26 4.83 -13.58
CA VAL A 78 4.70 3.47 -13.37
C VAL A 78 4.82 3.07 -11.91
N GLY A 79 5.95 3.34 -11.25
CA GLY A 79 6.12 3.08 -9.82
C GLY A 79 5.15 3.89 -8.97
N GLY A 80 4.96 5.17 -9.28
CA GLY A 80 3.98 6.04 -8.64
C GLY A 80 2.53 5.58 -8.88
N TYR A 81 2.21 5.08 -10.09
CA TYR A 81 0.91 4.49 -10.39
C TYR A 81 0.65 3.23 -9.55
N ILE A 82 1.64 2.34 -9.46
CA ILE A 82 1.56 1.13 -8.62
C ILE A 82 1.38 1.52 -7.15
N ALA A 83 2.11 2.52 -6.66
CA ALA A 83 1.94 3.04 -5.30
C ALA A 83 0.50 3.54 -5.08
N ASN A 84 -0.02 4.39 -5.97
CA ASN A 84 -1.39 4.88 -5.88
C ASN A 84 -2.42 3.74 -5.86
N MET A 85 -2.32 2.80 -6.78
CA MET A 85 -3.15 1.59 -6.86
C MET A 85 -3.07 0.74 -5.57
N SER A 86 -1.95 0.78 -4.87
CA SER A 86 -1.75 0.01 -3.64
C SER A 86 -2.56 0.54 -2.47
N THR A 87 -3.08 1.77 -2.52
CA THR A 87 -4.04 2.28 -1.52
C THR A 87 -5.44 1.65 -1.64
N GLY A 88 -5.66 0.82 -2.67
CA GLY A 88 -6.86 0.00 -2.83
C GLY A 88 -8.12 0.83 -2.97
N LEU A 89 -9.05 0.67 -2.02
CA LEU A 89 -10.34 1.34 -2.01
C LEU A 89 -10.21 2.87 -2.06
N LEU A 90 -9.19 3.46 -1.44
CA LEU A 90 -9.02 4.92 -1.44
C LEU A 90 -8.77 5.45 -2.87
N TYR A 91 -7.91 4.78 -3.63
CA TYR A 91 -7.67 5.11 -5.04
C TYR A 91 -8.90 4.92 -5.90
N ILE A 92 -9.61 3.78 -5.72
CA ILE A 92 -10.84 3.49 -6.47
C ILE A 92 -11.90 4.56 -6.21
N LEU A 93 -12.12 4.92 -4.94
CA LEU A 93 -13.07 5.97 -4.57
C LEU A 93 -12.65 7.32 -5.14
N ALA A 94 -11.39 7.71 -5.03
CA ALA A 94 -10.91 8.97 -5.59
C ALA A 94 -11.18 9.05 -7.10
N LYS A 95 -10.86 7.98 -7.86
CA LYS A 95 -11.15 7.94 -9.30
C LYS A 95 -12.65 7.91 -9.61
N MET A 96 -13.46 7.17 -8.84
CA MET A 96 -14.91 7.11 -9.00
C MET A 96 -15.58 8.47 -8.75
N PHE A 97 -15.10 9.25 -7.78
CA PHE A 97 -15.57 10.61 -7.53
C PHE A 97 -15.00 11.64 -8.51
N GLY A 98 -14.29 11.21 -9.55
CA GLY A 98 -13.77 12.08 -10.59
C GLY A 98 -12.59 12.94 -10.12
N TYR A 99 -11.83 12.49 -9.12
CA TYR A 99 -10.62 13.19 -8.70
C TYR A 99 -9.62 13.23 -9.86
N ASP A 100 -9.44 14.42 -10.40
CA ASP A 100 -8.50 14.76 -11.45
C ASP A 100 -7.80 16.05 -11.04
N ALA A 101 -6.60 15.92 -10.50
CA ALA A 101 -5.82 17.06 -10.08
C ALA A 101 -5.28 17.78 -11.33
N PRO A 102 -5.48 19.10 -11.47
CA PRO A 102 -4.96 19.82 -12.62
C PRO A 102 -3.43 19.83 -12.59
N ASP A 103 -2.84 19.73 -13.78
CA ASP A 103 -1.40 19.84 -13.98
C ASP A 103 -0.96 21.31 -13.80
N VAL A 104 -0.82 21.71 -12.54
CA VAL A 104 -0.35 23.03 -12.15
C VAL A 104 0.92 22.90 -11.32
N ALA A 105 1.96 23.59 -11.77
CA ALA A 105 3.22 23.65 -11.02
C ALA A 105 3.00 24.38 -9.69
N GLY A 106 3.42 23.76 -8.60
CA GLY A 106 3.34 24.37 -7.28
C GLY A 106 3.78 23.43 -6.18
N HIS A 107 4.46 23.99 -5.17
CA HIS A 107 4.99 23.22 -4.05
C HIS A 107 3.91 22.41 -3.33
N THR A 108 2.72 22.98 -3.12
CA THR A 108 1.61 22.27 -2.47
C THR A 108 1.20 21.02 -3.24
N VAL A 109 1.06 21.11 -4.57
CA VAL A 109 0.70 19.96 -5.42
C VAL A 109 1.82 18.92 -5.42
N ASP A 110 3.07 19.36 -5.50
CA ASP A 110 4.23 18.47 -5.45
C ASP A 110 4.34 17.70 -4.12
N TYR A 111 4.01 18.34 -3.00
CA TYR A 111 3.92 17.68 -1.71
C TYR A 111 2.71 16.74 -1.64
N GLY A 112 1.56 17.17 -2.16
CA GLY A 112 0.35 16.34 -2.22
C GLY A 112 0.58 15.04 -2.99
N THR A 113 1.21 15.10 -4.16
CA THR A 113 1.59 13.93 -4.97
C THR A 113 2.48 12.97 -4.21
N LYS A 114 3.43 13.49 -3.42
CA LYS A 114 4.33 12.68 -2.59
C LYS A 114 3.59 12.03 -1.42
N PHE A 115 2.62 12.72 -0.81
CA PHE A 115 1.75 12.14 0.22
C PHE A 115 0.89 11.00 -0.33
N LEU A 116 0.32 11.15 -1.53
CA LEU A 116 -0.45 10.09 -2.19
C LEU A 116 0.42 8.85 -2.47
N ALA A 117 1.62 9.06 -3.02
CA ALA A 117 2.57 7.97 -3.24
C ALA A 117 3.00 7.30 -1.92
N ALA A 118 3.30 8.09 -0.89
CA ALA A 118 3.68 7.59 0.43
C ALA A 118 2.56 6.75 1.06
N ALA A 119 1.30 7.20 0.98
CA ALA A 119 0.14 6.43 1.44
C ALA A 119 0.09 5.05 0.77
N GLY A 120 0.35 5.00 -0.54
CA GLY A 120 0.46 3.76 -1.31
C GLY A 120 1.54 2.81 -0.81
N LEU A 121 2.74 3.33 -0.61
CA LEU A 121 3.88 2.56 -0.11
C LEU A 121 3.65 2.07 1.33
N PHE A 122 3.01 2.88 2.18
CA PHE A 122 2.64 2.47 3.53
C PHE A 122 1.64 1.31 3.51
N ASN A 123 0.65 1.34 2.61
CA ASN A 123 -0.26 0.20 2.49
C ASN A 123 0.46 -1.06 1.95
N LEU A 124 1.42 -0.92 1.02
CA LEU A 124 2.25 -2.05 0.60
C LEU A 124 3.01 -2.67 1.76
N LEU A 125 3.62 -1.85 2.63
CA LEU A 125 4.28 -2.36 3.84
C LEU A 125 3.29 -3.09 4.77
N ALA A 126 2.08 -2.57 4.93
CA ALA A 126 1.03 -3.22 5.71
C ALA A 126 0.59 -4.57 5.11
N ILE A 127 0.50 -4.66 3.77
CA ILE A 127 0.19 -5.91 3.06
C ILE A 127 1.29 -6.93 3.29
N VAL A 128 2.57 -6.54 3.17
CA VAL A 128 3.72 -7.42 3.41
C VAL A 128 3.76 -7.86 4.87
N ASP A 129 3.54 -6.96 5.83
CA ASP A 129 3.47 -7.30 7.27
C ASP A 129 2.34 -8.30 7.54
N ALA A 130 1.15 -8.09 6.98
CA ALA A 130 0.02 -9.00 7.12
C ALA A 130 0.31 -10.37 6.49
N PHE A 131 1.03 -10.40 5.37
CA PHE A 131 1.50 -11.64 4.76
C PHE A 131 2.49 -12.37 5.66
N GLU A 132 3.47 -11.70 6.25
CA GLU A 132 4.44 -12.32 7.15
C GLU A 132 3.77 -12.94 8.38
N ILE A 133 2.75 -12.27 8.94
CA ILE A 133 1.95 -12.79 10.05
C ILE A 133 1.14 -14.02 9.59
N ALA A 134 0.46 -13.94 8.44
CA ALA A 134 -0.31 -15.05 7.89
C ALA A 134 0.58 -16.26 7.51
N ALA A 135 1.83 -16.00 7.13
CA ALA A 135 2.84 -17.01 6.82
C ALA A 135 3.47 -17.65 8.07
N GLY A 136 3.14 -17.16 9.28
CA GLY A 136 3.74 -17.64 10.53
C GLY A 136 5.21 -17.27 10.69
N ARG A 137 5.68 -16.27 9.93
CA ARG A 137 7.07 -15.77 9.98
C ARG A 137 7.24 -14.62 10.97
N LYS A 138 6.13 -14.05 11.45
CA LYS A 138 6.06 -12.93 12.37
C LYS A 138 4.83 -13.07 13.26
N GLU A 139 4.91 -12.55 14.48
CA GLU A 139 3.78 -12.45 15.39
C GLU A 139 3.05 -11.11 15.28
#